data_AF-A0A3R7STB9-F1
#
_entry.id   AF-A0A3R7STB9-F1
#
_cell.length_a   1.000
_cell.length_b   1.000
_cell.length_c   1.000
_cell.angle_alpha   90.00
_cell.angle_beta   90.00
_cell.angle_gamma   90.00
#
_symmetry.space_group_name_H-M   'P 1'
#
loop_
_entity.id
_entity.type
_entity.pdbx_description
1 polymer ?
#
loop_
_entity_poly.entity_id
_entity_poly.type
_entity_poly.pdbx_seq_one_letter_code
_entity_poly.pdbx_strand_id
1 'polypeptide(L)' 'MLHGTESGEYVPATALETGILLRGDATSAEAVDVDGDGDPDLVATQNNDRVRVFLNQR' A
#
# COMPACT_ATOMS: atom_id res chain seq x y z
N MET A 1 -5.72 2.76 -6.77
CA MET A 1 -4.93 1.50 -6.78
C MET A 1 -5.66 0.50 -7.67
N LEU A 2 -5.11 -0.70 -7.84
CA LEU A 2 -5.78 -1.78 -8.57
C LEU A 2 -5.95 -2.99 -7.65
N HIS A 3 -7.09 -3.66 -7.73
CA HIS A 3 -7.35 -4.94 -7.06
C HIS A 3 -7.29 -6.07 -8.08
N GLY A 4 -6.48 -7.09 -7.79
CA GLY A 4 -6.36 -8.27 -8.63
C GLY A 4 -7.60 -9.17 -8.50
N THR A 5 -8.04 -9.74 -9.60
CA THR A 5 -9.10 -10.75 -9.62
C THR A 5 -8.50 -12.16 -9.70
N GLU A 6 -9.31 -13.18 -9.44
CA GLU A 6 -8.90 -14.59 -9.62
C GLU A 6 -8.54 -14.94 -11.07
N SER A 7 -9.04 -14.18 -12.05
CA SER A 7 -8.70 -14.32 -13.47
C SER A 7 -7.38 -13.64 -13.86
N GLY A 8 -6.73 -12.93 -12.93
CA GLY A 8 -5.53 -12.14 -13.18
C GLY A 8 -5.79 -10.78 -13.82
N GLU A 9 -7.06 -10.34 -13.89
CA GLU A 9 -7.41 -8.98 -14.28
C GLU A 9 -7.21 -8.01 -13.11
N TYR A 10 -7.12 -6.72 -13.43
CA TYR A 10 -6.97 -5.65 -12.45
C TYR A 10 -8.09 -4.65 -12.61
N VAL A 11 -8.83 -4.40 -11.52
CA VAL A 11 -9.91 -3.40 -11.50
C VAL A 11 -9.51 -2.21 -10.62
N PRO A 12 -9.96 -0.98 -10.93
CA PRO A 12 -9.74 0.16 -10.07
C PRO A 12 -10.25 -0.08 -8.65
N ALA A 13 -9.41 0.24 -7.66
CA ALA A 13 -9.74 0.26 -6.24
C ALA A 13 -9.50 1.66 -5.68
N THR A 14 -10.52 2.18 -5.02
CA THR A 14 -10.55 3.49 -4.36
C THR A 14 -9.82 3.44 -3.01
N ALA A 15 -9.44 4.61 -2.52
CA ALA A 15 -8.82 4.72 -1.18
C ALA A 15 -9.77 4.29 -0.04
N LEU A 16 -11.08 4.38 -0.25
CA LEU A 16 -12.06 3.91 0.74
C LEU A 16 -12.09 2.37 0.79
N GLU A 17 -11.99 1.72 -0.36
CA GLU A 17 -11.97 0.25 -0.45
C GLU A 17 -10.66 -0.33 0.09
N THR A 18 -9.51 0.30 -0.20
CA THR A 18 -8.20 -0.23 0.23
C THR A 18 -7.78 0.22 1.62
N GLY A 19 -8.39 1.30 2.15
CA GLY A 19 -7.90 1.98 3.35
C GLY A 19 -6.57 2.71 3.16
N ILE A 20 -5.97 2.66 1.96
CA ILE A 20 -4.68 3.30 1.67
C ILE A 20 -4.93 4.71 1.14
N LEU A 21 -4.68 5.68 2.00
CA LEU A 21 -4.71 7.09 1.66
C LEU A 21 -3.42 7.79 2.11
N LEU A 22 -2.57 8.09 1.15
CA LEU A 22 -1.35 8.87 1.33
C LEU A 22 -1.60 10.29 0.82
N ARG A 23 -1.74 11.26 1.73
CA ARG A 23 -2.00 12.67 1.39
C ARG A 23 -0.70 13.45 1.31
N GLY A 24 -0.46 14.16 0.22
CA GLY A 24 0.75 14.95 -0.02
C GLY A 24 1.65 14.30 -1.06
N ASP A 25 2.88 14.80 -1.16
CA ASP A 25 3.79 14.42 -2.24
C ASP A 25 4.58 13.16 -1.85
N ALA A 26 4.07 12.01 -2.28
CA ALA A 26 4.77 10.73 -2.13
C ALA A 26 6.04 10.72 -2.99
N THR A 27 7.14 10.22 -2.43
CA THR A 27 8.47 10.23 -3.08
C THR A 27 9.01 8.86 -3.41
N SER A 28 8.63 7.83 -2.64
CA SER A 28 9.01 6.43 -2.86
C SER A 28 8.02 5.52 -2.13
N ALA A 29 7.81 4.32 -2.69
CA ALA A 29 7.04 3.26 -2.07
C ALA A 29 7.70 1.90 -2.37
N GLU A 30 7.75 1.02 -1.37
CA GLU A 30 8.35 -0.30 -1.45
C GLU A 30 7.45 -1.35 -0.79
N ALA A 31 7.49 -2.57 -1.33
CA ALA A 31 6.82 -3.73 -0.76
C ALA A 31 7.83 -4.56 0.06
N VAL A 32 7.63 -4.66 1.36
CA VAL A 32 8.54 -5.36 2.29
C VAL A 32 7.76 -5.91 3.47
N ASP A 33 8.07 -7.13 3.89
CA ASP A 33 7.50 -7.74 5.11
C ASP A 33 8.08 -7.02 6.34
N VAL A 34 7.32 -6.10 6.93
CA VAL A 34 7.75 -5.26 8.05
C VAL A 34 7.44 -5.92 9.39
N ASP A 35 6.30 -6.61 9.49
CA ASP A 35 5.85 -7.22 10.74
C ASP A 35 6.24 -8.70 10.92
N GLY A 36 6.82 -9.31 9.88
CA GLY A 36 7.41 -10.65 9.91
C GLY A 36 6.40 -11.77 9.70
N ASP A 37 5.23 -11.48 9.12
CA ASP A 37 4.18 -12.46 8.86
C ASP A 37 4.36 -13.23 7.54
N GLY A 38 5.34 -12.82 6.72
CA GLY A 38 5.68 -13.44 5.45
C GLY A 38 4.89 -12.89 4.25
N ASP A 39 3.93 -11.98 4.46
CA ASP A 39 3.26 -11.22 3.41
C ASP A 39 3.87 -9.81 3.30
N PRO A 40 4.10 -9.27 2.08
CA PRO A 40 4.66 -7.92 1.96
C PRO A 40 3.69 -6.81 2.41
N ASP A 41 4.20 -5.88 3.22
CA ASP A 41 3.55 -4.62 3.57
C ASP A 41 3.95 -3.49 2.62
N LEU A 42 3.19 -2.39 2.64
CA LEU A 42 3.53 -1.19 1.87
C LEU A 42 4.17 -0.11 2.75
N VAL A 43 5.42 0.22 2.46
CA VAL A 43 6.14 1.35 3.09
C VAL A 43 6.20 2.51 2.10
N ALA A 44 5.82 3.71 2.52
CA ALA A 44 5.86 4.90 1.67
C ALA A 44 6.47 6.13 2.37
N THR A 45 7.24 6.90 1.60
CA THR A 45 7.87 8.17 2.02
C THR A 45 7.19 9.36 1.37
N GLN A 46 7.27 10.52 2.03
CA GLN A 46 6.68 11.77 1.56
C GLN A 46 7.62 12.94 1.84
N ASN A 47 7.58 13.96 0.98
CA ASN A 47 8.32 15.19 1.21
C ASN A 47 7.85 15.87 2.51
N ASN A 48 8.78 16.10 3.44
CA ASN A 48 8.54 16.80 4.72
C ASN A 48 7.42 16.19 5.59
N ASP A 49 7.11 14.91 5.45
CA ASP A 49 6.17 14.20 6.30
C ASP A 49 6.77 12.85 6.75
N ARG A 50 6.04 12.12 7.60
CA ARG A 50 6.47 10.86 8.19
C ARG A 50 6.43 9.73 7.15
N VAL A 51 7.32 8.75 7.34
CA VAL A 51 7.16 7.44 6.70
C VAL A 51 5.86 6.80 7.18
N ARG A 52 5.09 6.25 6.25
CA ARG A 52 3.88 5.48 6.55
C ARG A 52 4.09 4.02 6.20
N VAL A 53 3.59 3.15 7.06
CA VAL A 53 3.55 1.69 6.86
C VAL A 53 2.09 1.29 6.85
N PHE A 54 1.66 0.60 5.81
CA PHE A 54 0.34 -0.01 5.70
C PHE A 54 0.52 -1.51 5.81
N LEU A 55 0.10 -2.07 6.94
CA LEU A 55 0.21 -3.50 7.20
C LEU A 55 -0.85 -4.26 6.40
N ASN A 56 -0.44 -5.32 5.73
CA ASN A 56 -1.35 -6.20 5.01
C ASN A 56 -1.69 -7.41 5.87
N GLN A 57 -2.81 -7.35 6.60
CA GLN A 57 -3.24 -8.46 7.45
C GLN A 57 -4.20 -9.38 6.71
N ARG A 58 -3.92 -10.68 6.70
CA ARG A 58 -4.86 -11.73 6.27
C ARG A 58 -5.94 -12.03 7.30
#